data_AF-A0A7W0JHY8-F1
#
_entry.id   AF-A0A7W0JHY8-F1
#
_cell.length_a   1.000
_cell.length_b   1.000
_cell.length_c   1.000
_cell.angle_alpha   90.00
_cell.angle_beta   90.00
_cell.angle_gamma   90.00
#
_symmetry.space_group_name_H-M   'P 1'
#
loop_
_entity.id
_entity.type
_entity.pdbx_description
1 polymer ?
#
loop_
_entity_poly.entity_id
_entity_poly.type
_entity_poly.pdbx_seq_one_letter_code
_entity_poly.pdbx_strand_id
1 'polypeptide(L)'
;PIGIAEASKKAVEDGGLEGGLRIFGFLSLNLGIFNLLPIPVLDGGMIFMVLLEGMLAWVGLKLSMTVRERIQQVGFVFLLLLMGFVIINDVTKIASRFTGSNDPPAATQQK
;
A
#
# COMPACT_ATOMS: atom_id res chain seq x y z
N PRO A 1 4.02 -0.29 8.06
CA PRO A 1 2.78 -1.02 8.39
C PRO A 1 2.91 -1.86 9.67
N ILE A 2 2.64 -1.23 10.81
CA ILE A 2 2.64 -1.89 12.12
C ILE A 2 1.28 -2.44 12.53
N GLY A 3 0.18 -1.80 12.10
CA GLY A 3 -1.18 -2.25 12.43
C GLY A 3 -1.51 -3.61 11.80
N ILE A 4 -0.91 -3.92 10.64
CA ILE A 4 -1.02 -5.24 10.02
C ILE A 4 -0.27 -6.27 10.86
N ALA A 5 0.91 -5.95 11.40
CA ALA A 5 1.65 -6.86 12.26
C ALA A 5 0.89 -7.18 13.56
N GLU A 6 0.23 -6.18 14.15
CA GLU A 6 -0.61 -6.35 15.33
C GLU A 6 -1.88 -7.17 15.03
N ALA A 7 -2.55 -6.90 13.90
CA ALA A 7 -3.71 -7.67 13.44
C ALA A 7 -3.37 -9.13 13.13
N SER A 8 -2.22 -9.38 12.50
CA SER A 8 -1.73 -10.73 12.21
C SER A 8 -1.38 -11.50 13.48
N LYS A 9 -0.75 -10.84 14.47
CA LYS A 9 -0.48 -11.46 15.78
C LYS A 9 -1.76 -11.89 16.47
N LYS A 10 -2.73 -10.96 16.55
CA LYS A 10 -4.03 -11.24 17.16
C LYS A 10 -4.75 -12.39 16.45
N ALA A 11 -4.71 -12.44 15.12
CA ALA A 11 -5.35 -13.52 14.37
C ALA A 11 -4.74 -14.91 14.65
N VAL A 12 -3.43 -15.00 14.90
CA VAL A 12 -2.77 -16.25 15.29
C VAL A 12 -3.04 -16.60 16.75
N GLU A 13 -3.11 -15.61 17.65
CA GLU A 13 -3.48 -15.83 19.05
C GLU A 13 -4.92 -16.32 19.21
N ASP A 14 -5.87 -15.75 18.45
CA ASP A 14 -7.30 -16.08 18.53
C ASP A 14 -7.66 -17.38 17.79
N GLY A 15 -6.97 -17.69 16.69
CA GLY A 15 -7.36 -18.76 15.75
C GLY A 15 -6.24 -19.71 15.33
N GLY A 16 -5.07 -19.65 15.95
CA GLY A 16 -3.92 -20.50 15.63
C GLY A 16 -3.48 -20.39 14.17
N LEU A 17 -3.13 -21.52 13.56
CA LEU A 17 -2.70 -21.59 12.16
C LEU A 17 -3.80 -21.18 11.17
N GLU A 18 -5.06 -21.52 11.46
CA GLU A 18 -6.19 -21.17 10.60
C GLU A 18 -6.40 -19.64 10.55
N GLY A 19 -6.35 -18.98 11.71
CA GLY A 19 -6.44 -17.52 11.81
C GLY A 19 -5.29 -16.81 11.07
N GLY A 20 -4.07 -17.35 11.19
CA GLY A 20 -2.91 -16.87 10.44
C GLY A 20 -3.07 -16.98 8.92
N LEU A 21 -3.51 -18.14 8.43
CA LEU A 21 -3.77 -18.37 7.00
C LEU A 21 -4.87 -17.45 6.46
N ARG A 22 -5.90 -17.17 7.27
CA ARG A 22 -7.00 -16.29 6.87
C ARG A 22 -6.54 -14.85 6.65
N ILE A 23 -5.75 -14.28 7.58
CA ILE A 23 -5.17 -12.94 7.40
C ILE A 23 -4.16 -12.93 6.26
N PHE A 24 -3.31 -13.96 6.15
CA PHE A 24 -2.35 -14.05 5.06
C PHE A 24 -3.02 -14.10 3.68
N GLY A 25 -4.09 -14.90 3.54
CA GLY A 25 -4.89 -14.98 2.32
C GLY A 25 -5.57 -13.64 2.01
N PHE A 26 -6.17 -13.00 3.01
CA PHE A 26 -6.79 -11.69 2.86
C PHE A 26 -5.78 -10.61 2.41
N LEU A 27 -4.60 -10.55 3.04
CA LEU A 27 -3.54 -9.60 2.67
C LEU A 27 -3.03 -9.88 1.26
N SER A 28 -2.76 -11.14 0.93
CA SER A 28 -2.30 -11.56 -0.40
C SER A 28 -3.30 -11.20 -1.49
N LEU A 29 -4.59 -11.44 -1.25
CA LEU A 29 -5.65 -11.09 -2.20
C LEU A 29 -5.71 -9.57 -2.42
N ASN A 30 -5.68 -8.77 -1.34
CA ASN A 30 -5.68 -7.31 -1.47
C ASN A 30 -4.45 -6.83 -2.24
N LEU A 31 -3.24 -7.34 -1.92
CA LEU A 31 -2.02 -7.01 -2.66
C LEU A 31 -2.13 -7.39 -4.14
N GLY A 32 -2.69 -8.57 -4.43
CA GLY A 32 -2.93 -9.03 -5.81
C GLY A 32 -3.88 -8.10 -6.57
N ILE A 33 -4.98 -7.68 -5.94
CA ILE A 33 -5.94 -6.72 -6.52
C ILE A 33 -5.24 -5.37 -6.77
N PHE A 34 -4.50 -4.84 -5.80
CA PHE A 34 -3.76 -3.59 -5.96
C PHE A 34 -2.71 -3.69 -7.08
N ASN A 35 -1.96 -4.79 -7.14
CA ASN A 35 -0.95 -5.02 -8.19
C ASN A 35 -1.56 -5.14 -9.58
N LEU A 36 -2.83 -5.54 -9.71
CA LEU A 36 -3.54 -5.60 -10.99
C LEU A 36 -4.12 -4.26 -11.46
N LEU A 37 -4.07 -3.21 -10.64
CA LEU A 37 -4.49 -1.88 -11.07
C LEU A 37 -3.60 -1.35 -12.21
N PRO A 38 -4.13 -0.50 -13.12
CA PRO A 38 -3.39 0.07 -14.23
C PRO A 38 -2.47 1.22 -13.78
N ILE A 39 -1.68 0.98 -12.73
CA ILE A 39 -0.71 1.92 -12.18
C ILE A 39 0.66 1.56 -12.76
N PRO A 40 1.38 2.49 -13.43
CA PRO A 40 2.70 2.19 -13.95
C PRO A 40 3.65 1.71 -12.84
N VAL A 41 4.59 0.81 -13.19
CA VAL A 41 5.50 0.08 -12.27
C VAL A 41 4.88 -1.14 -11.59
N LEU A 42 3.56 -1.18 -11.41
CA LEU A 42 2.87 -2.40 -10.95
C LEU A 42 2.65 -3.38 -12.11
N ASP A 43 2.48 -4.67 -11.78
CA ASP A 43 2.26 -5.75 -12.75
C ASP A 43 1.06 -5.46 -13.68
N GLY A 44 -0.03 -4.94 -13.12
CA GLY A 44 -1.23 -4.54 -13.84
C GLY A 44 -1.03 -3.35 -14.76
N GLY A 45 -0.13 -2.41 -14.42
CA GLY A 45 0.25 -1.32 -15.31
C GLY A 45 1.03 -1.80 -16.53
N MET A 46 1.90 -2.79 -16.35
CA MET A 46 2.62 -3.42 -17.47
C MET A 46 1.67 -4.15 -18.41
N ILE A 47 0.76 -4.95 -17.86
CA ILE A 47 -0.28 -5.65 -18.61
C ILE A 47 -1.17 -4.64 -19.35
N PHE A 48 -1.63 -3.59 -18.66
CA PHE A 48 -2.44 -2.54 -19.25
C PHE A 48 -1.75 -1.83 -20.41
N MET A 49 -0.45 -1.51 -20.29
CA MET A 49 0.31 -0.88 -21.36
C MET A 49 0.42 -1.78 -22.59
N VAL A 50 0.64 -3.09 -22.41
CA VAL A 50 0.69 -4.04 -23.53
C VAL A 50 -0.68 -4.20 -24.20
N LEU A 51 -1.75 -4.28 -23.40
CA LEU A 51 -3.13 -4.34 -23.93
C LEU A 51 -3.47 -3.08 -24.72
N LEU A 52 -3.11 -1.91 -24.18
CA LEU A 52 -3.32 -0.62 -24.83
C LEU A 52 -2.50 -0.51 -26.12
N GLU A 53 -1.23 -0.92 -26.11
CA GLU A 53 -0.39 -0.97 -27.31
C GLU A 53 -0.95 -1.92 -28.37
N GLY A 54 -1.44 -3.10 -27.98
CA GLY A 54 -2.12 -4.03 -28.87
C GLY A 54 -3.40 -3.43 -29.49
N MET A 55 -4.19 -2.71 -28.68
CA MET A 55 -5.38 -1.99 -29.15
C MET A 55 -5.01 -0.86 -30.12
N LEU A 56 -4.00 -0.06 -29.80
CA LEU A 56 -3.55 1.06 -30.64
C LEU A 56 -2.94 0.56 -31.96
N ALA A 57 -2.19 -0.54 -31.90
CA ALA A 57 -1.59 -1.16 -33.07
C ALA A 57 -2.65 -1.63 -34.07
N TRP A 58 -3.83 -2.05 -33.61
CA TRP A 58 -4.95 -2.41 -34.48
C TRP A 58 -5.48 -1.21 -35.30
N VAL A 59 -5.31 0.01 -34.80
CA VAL A 59 -5.66 1.28 -35.47
C VAL A 59 -4.45 1.87 -36.24
N GLY A 60 -3.30 1.21 -36.18
CA GLY A 60 -2.05 1.65 -36.82
C GLY A 60 -1.23 2.67 -36.01
N LEU A 61 -1.62 2.96 -34.76
CA LEU A 61 -0.84 3.80 -33.86
C LEU A 61 0.15 2.95 -33.06
N LYS A 62 1.38 3.43 -32.92
CA LYS A 62 2.40 2.82 -32.07
C LYS A 62 2.78 3.79 -30.97
N LEU A 63 2.83 3.30 -29.74
CA LEU A 63 3.44 4.06 -28.64
C LEU A 63 4.95 4.11 -28.86
N SER A 64 5.52 5.30 -28.77
CA SER A 64 6.97 5.43 -28.84
C SER A 64 7.60 4.92 -27.54
N MET A 65 8.79 4.32 -27.66
CA MET A 65 9.54 3.82 -26.50
C MET A 65 9.75 4.92 -25.46
N THR A 66 10.04 6.15 -25.90
CA THR A 66 10.20 7.30 -25.01
C THR A 66 8.94 7.60 -24.19
N VAL A 67 7.74 7.47 -24.77
CA VAL A 67 6.50 7.70 -24.00
C VAL A 67 6.32 6.61 -22.94
N ARG A 68 6.60 5.35 -23.28
CA ARG A 68 6.53 4.22 -22.34
C ARG A 68 7.49 4.40 -21.15
N GLU A 69 8.74 4.76 -21.44
CA GLU A 69 9.76 5.03 -20.43
C GLU A 69 9.38 6.20 -19.53
N ARG A 70 8.85 7.29 -20.11
CA ARG A 70 8.39 8.46 -19.33
C ARG A 70 7.23 8.10 -18.40
N ILE A 71 6.24 7.34 -18.88
CA ILE A 71 5.11 6.89 -18.07
C ILE A 71 5.59 6.00 -16.91
N GLN A 72 6.50 5.06 -17.17
CA GLN A 72 7.10 4.23 -16.13
C GLN A 72 7.91 5.05 -15.12
N GLN A 73 8.75 5.98 -15.59
CA GLN A 73 9.57 6.82 -14.72
C GLN A 73 8.71 7.70 -13.82
N VAL A 74 7.66 8.33 -14.37
CA VAL A 74 6.72 9.15 -13.60
C VAL A 74 5.99 8.29 -12.56
N GLY A 75 5.50 7.11 -12.94
CA GLY A 75 4.86 6.19 -12.01
C GLY A 75 5.81 5.70 -10.91
N PHE A 76 7.08 5.46 -11.25
CA PHE A 76 8.10 5.05 -10.28
C PHE A 76 8.38 6.12 -9.24
N VAL A 77 8.61 7.37 -9.69
CA VAL A 77 8.83 8.50 -8.78
C VAL A 77 7.60 8.74 -7.92
N PHE A 78 6.40 8.70 -8.50
CA PHE A 78 5.15 8.83 -7.77
C PHE A 78 4.99 7.75 -6.69
N LEU A 79 5.28 6.48 -7.03
CA LEU A 79 5.23 5.37 -6.09
C LEU A 79 6.22 5.54 -4.94
N LEU A 80 7.45 5.96 -5.23
CA LEU A 80 8.46 6.23 -4.21
C LEU A 80 8.03 7.36 -3.26
N LEU A 81 7.45 8.44 -3.80
CA LEU A 81 6.93 9.54 -2.98
C LEU A 81 5.78 9.07 -2.09
N LEU A 82 4.85 8.28 -2.63
CA LEU A 82 3.74 7.72 -1.86
C LEU A 82 4.25 6.77 -0.78
N MET A 83 5.22 5.90 -1.10
CA MET A 83 5.83 4.99 -0.13
C MET A 83 6.50 5.78 1.00
N GLY A 84 7.27 6.82 0.67
CA GLY A 84 7.87 7.72 1.65
C GLY A 84 6.82 8.40 2.53
N PHE A 85 5.75 8.93 1.93
CA PHE A 85 4.63 9.54 2.65
C PHE A 85 3.97 8.57 3.63
N VAL A 86 3.67 7.34 3.19
CA VAL A 86 3.05 6.31 4.03
C VAL A 86 3.98 5.90 5.18
N ILE A 87 5.28 5.73 4.92
CA ILE A 87 6.27 5.40 5.96
C ILE A 87 6.33 6.51 7.00
N ILE A 88 6.42 7.78 6.58
CA ILE A 88 6.43 8.92 7.49
C ILE A 88 5.14 8.95 8.32
N ASN A 89 3.98 8.77 7.69
CA ASN A 89 2.69 8.73 8.40
C ASN A 89 2.66 7.62 9.46
N ASP A 90 3.08 6.40 9.10
CA ASP A 90 3.16 5.27 10.01
C ASP A 90 4.11 5.55 11.19
N VAL A 91 5.29 6.12 10.93
CA VAL A 91 6.29 6.46 11.95
C VAL A 91 5.80 7.59 12.86
N THR A 92 5.20 8.65 12.31
CA THR A 92 4.66 9.76 13.11
C THR A 92 3.55 9.28 14.03
N LYS A 93 2.65 8.41 13.54
CA LYS A 93 1.59 7.81 14.36
C LYS A 93 2.14 6.95 15.50
N ILE A 94 3.29 6.31 15.31
CA ILE A 94 3.99 5.57 16.35
C ILE A 94 4.61 6.52 17.37
N ALA A 95 5.37 7.51 16.90
CA ALA A 95 6.02 8.49 17.75
C ALA A 95 5.00 9.23 18.63
N SER A 96 3.84 9.62 18.08
CA SER A 96 2.78 10.26 18.85
C SER A 96 2.17 9.34 19.92
N ARG A 97 2.05 8.02 19.66
CA ARG A 97 1.61 7.04 20.68
C ARG A 97 2.60 6.91 21.84
N PHE A 98 3.89 7.05 21.56
CA PHE A 98 4.94 7.00 22.58
C PHE A 98 5.10 8.32 23.35
N THR A 99 4.81 9.46 22.74
CA THR A 99 4.91 10.79 23.39
C THR A 99 3.61 11.23 24.08
N GLY A 100 2.48 10.54 23.85
CA GLY A 100 1.16 10.87 24.39
C GLY A 100 0.77 10.14 25.69
N SER A 101 1.54 10.31 26.76
CA SER A 101 1.11 9.97 28.14
C SER A 101 1.46 11.04 29.18
N ASN A 102 1.36 12.33 28.82
CA ASN A 102 1.47 13.43 29.77
C ASN A 102 0.21 14.29 29.74
N ASP A 103 -0.94 13.68 30.02
CA ASP A 103 -2.00 14.45 30.67
C ASP A 103 -1.59 14.61 32.14
N PRO A 104 -1.41 15.83 32.67
CA PRO A 104 -1.15 16.02 34.09
C PRO A 104 -2.31 15.46 34.93
N PRO A 105 -2.05 14.93 36.14
CA PRO A 105 -3.11 14.48 37.01
C PRO A 105 -4.00 15.66 37.37
N ALA A 106 -5.20 15.72 36.80
CA ALA A 106 -6.28 16.51 37.37
C ALA A 106 -6.72 15.81 38.66
N ALA A 107 -5.93 16.02 39.72
CA ALA A 107 -6.37 15.80 41.07
C ALA A 107 -7.62 16.68 41.31
N THR A 108 -8.74 16.00 41.53
CA THR A 108 -9.77 16.38 42.50
C THR A 108 -10.46 17.75 42.33
N GLN A 109 -11.69 17.72 41.81
CA GLN A 109 -12.82 18.45 42.38
C GLN A 109 -14.00 17.46 42.42
N GLN A 110 -14.22 16.71 43.51
CA GLN A 110 -15.17 17.03 44.60
C GLN A 110 -16.50 17.65 44.10
N LYS A 111 -17.56 16.85 44.01
CA LYS A 111 -18.63 16.73 45.03
C LYS A 111 -19.61 15.61 44.67
#